data_AF-A0A7X6PQA8-F1
#
_entry.id   AF-A0A7X6PQA8-F1
#
_cell.length_a   1.000
_cell.length_b   1.000
_cell.length_c   1.000
_cell.angle_alpha   90.00
_cell.angle_beta   90.00
_cell.angle_gamma   90.00
#
_symmetry.space_group_name_H-M   'P 1'
#
loop_
_entity.id
_entity.type
_entity.pdbx_description
1 polymer ?
#
loop_
_entity_poly.entity_id
_entity_poly.type
_entity_poly.pdbx_seq_one_letter_code
_entity_poly.pdbx_strand_id
1 'polypeptide(L)'
;MRTLLLTAAAIHAVLFSIVFLTSTMDVILAAVIAVPLSLAMGAFALVRNGPVGTMWVGTAAGLTALLGWGSWLILWALDRGRTGAAVNVIGVLLPPIAAVTFLVAALLPQTRRA
;
A
#
# COMPACT_ATOMS: atom_id res chain seq x y z
N MET A 1 -6.81 14.39 7.36
CA MET A 1 -5.84 13.59 6.58
C MET A 1 -4.99 12.66 7.43
N ARG A 2 -4.44 13.10 8.57
CA ARG A 2 -3.66 12.26 9.48
C ARG A 2 -4.30 10.90 9.80
N THR A 3 -5.57 10.87 10.20
CA THR A 3 -6.29 9.62 10.53
C THR A 3 -6.31 8.65 9.35
N LEU A 4 -6.60 9.13 8.13
CA LEU A 4 -6.62 8.31 6.93
C LEU A 4 -5.25 7.70 6.63
N LEU A 5 -4.17 8.46 6.80
CA LEU A 5 -2.80 7.97 6.58
C LEU A 5 -2.41 6.94 7.64
N LEU A 6 -2.81 7.13 8.90
CA LEU A 6 -2.60 6.13 9.97
C LEU A 6 -3.41 4.85 9.70
N THR A 7 -4.66 4.99 9.27
CA THR A 7 -5.49 3.85 8.86
C THR A 7 -4.86 3.11 7.69
N ALA A 8 -4.34 3.83 6.69
CA ALA A 8 -3.62 3.23 5.57
C ALA A 8 -2.39 2.45 6.08
N ALA A 9 -1.54 3.07 6.91
CA ALA A 9 -0.37 2.41 7.48
C ALA A 9 -0.75 1.12 8.21
N ALA A 10 -1.76 1.18 9.09
CA ALA A 10 -2.24 0.04 9.85
C ALA A 10 -2.77 -1.09 8.96
N ILE A 11 -3.61 -0.78 7.96
CA ILE A 11 -4.15 -1.78 7.03
C ILE A 11 -3.02 -2.52 6.31
N HIS A 12 -2.06 -1.79 5.74
CA HIS A 12 -0.97 -2.42 4.98
C HIS A 12 -0.05 -3.23 5.89
N ALA A 13 0.23 -2.76 7.12
CA ALA A 13 1.00 -3.51 8.11
C ALA A 13 0.28 -4.79 8.56
N VAL A 14 -1.03 -4.73 8.81
CA VAL A 14 -1.84 -5.89 9.20
C VAL A 14 -1.89 -6.92 8.06
N LEU A 15 -2.21 -6.49 6.83
CA LEU A 15 -2.23 -7.39 5.69
C LEU A 15 -0.87 -8.06 5.47
N PHE A 16 0.22 -7.30 5.56
CA PHE A 16 1.57 -7.86 5.46
C PHE A 16 1.84 -8.88 6.55
N SER A 17 1.50 -8.56 7.81
CA SER A 17 1.74 -9.45 8.95
C SER A 17 0.96 -10.76 8.82
N ILE A 18 -0.31 -10.71 8.41
CA ILE A 18 -1.15 -11.90 8.22
C ILE A 18 -0.59 -12.80 7.10
N VAL A 19 -0.11 -12.21 6.00
CA VAL A 19 0.42 -12.98 4.88
C VAL A 19 1.79 -13.58 5.21
N PHE A 20 2.72 -12.78 5.73
CA PHE A 20 4.15 -13.15 5.78
C PHE A 20 4.65 -13.58 7.16
N LEU A 21 3.96 -13.21 8.25
CA LEU A 21 4.37 -13.61 9.60
C LEU A 21 3.52 -14.75 10.15
N THR A 22 2.25 -14.84 9.76
CA THR A 22 1.35 -15.92 10.20
C THR A 22 1.01 -16.92 9.10
N SER A 23 1.19 -16.55 7.83
CA SER A 23 0.86 -17.40 6.66
C SER A 23 -0.58 -17.92 6.66
N THR A 24 -1.50 -17.19 7.31
CA THR A 24 -2.91 -17.59 7.46
C THR A 24 -3.81 -17.08 6.34
N MET A 25 -3.26 -16.27 5.43
CA MET A 25 -4.00 -15.66 4.31
C MET A 25 -3.19 -15.77 3.01
N ASP A 26 -3.86 -16.13 1.92
CA ASP A 26 -3.24 -16.15 0.59
C ASP A 26 -2.87 -14.71 0.17
N VAL A 27 -1.63 -14.55 -0.32
CA VAL A 27 -1.09 -13.25 -0.75
C VAL A 27 -1.89 -12.61 -1.89
N ILE A 28 -2.51 -13.40 -2.76
CA ILE A 28 -3.37 -12.92 -3.85
C ILE A 28 -4.65 -12.33 -3.29
N LEU A 29 -5.27 -12.98 -2.28
CA LEU A 29 -6.43 -12.42 -1.61
C LEU A 29 -6.07 -11.10 -0.91
N ALA A 30 -4.92 -11.04 -0.25
CA ALA A 30 -4.45 -9.81 0.38
C ALA A 30 -4.20 -8.71 -0.65
N ALA A 31 -3.62 -9.04 -1.82
CA ALA A 31 -3.40 -8.09 -2.90
C ALA A 31 -4.72 -7.58 -3.52
N VAL A 32 -5.72 -8.45 -3.69
CA VAL A 32 -7.08 -8.08 -4.15
C VAL A 32 -7.75 -7.11 -3.19
N ILE A 33 -7.44 -7.17 -1.89
CA ILE A 33 -7.97 -6.22 -0.90
C ILE A 33 -7.14 -4.93 -0.87
N ALA A 34 -5.81 -5.06 -0.86
CA ALA A 34 -4.92 -3.93 -0.69
C ALA A 34 -4.96 -2.97 -1.87
N VAL A 35 -4.97 -3.47 -3.12
CA VAL A 35 -4.93 -2.61 -4.31
C VAL A 35 -6.15 -1.66 -4.38
N PRO A 36 -7.40 -2.14 -4.30
CA PRO A 36 -8.57 -1.26 -4.26
C PRO A 36 -8.55 -0.28 -3.08
N LEU A 37 -8.08 -0.73 -1.91
CA LEU A 37 -7.94 0.14 -0.74
C LEU A 37 -6.95 1.27 -0.99
N SER A 38 -5.77 0.99 -1.54
CA SER A 38 -4.77 2.00 -1.90
C SER A 38 -5.34 3.00 -2.91
N LEU A 39 -6.07 2.52 -3.93
CA LEU A 39 -6.72 3.37 -4.92
C LEU A 39 -7.82 4.25 -4.30
N ALA A 40 -8.70 3.67 -3.49
CA ALA A 40 -9.79 4.40 -2.83
C ALA A 40 -9.26 5.49 -1.89
N MET A 41 -8.22 5.18 -1.12
CA MET A 41 -7.56 6.15 -0.24
C MET A 41 -6.88 7.27 -1.02
N GLY A 42 -6.18 6.94 -2.11
CA GLY A 42 -5.57 7.92 -3.01
C GLY A 42 -6.61 8.84 -3.66
N ALA A 43 -7.69 8.27 -4.18
CA ALA A 43 -8.80 9.02 -4.77
C ALA A 43 -9.47 9.95 -3.75
N PHE A 44 -9.75 9.45 -2.54
CA PHE A 44 -10.32 10.27 -1.47
C PHE A 44 -9.38 11.42 -1.07
N ALA A 45 -8.07 11.15 -0.97
CA ALA A 45 -7.08 12.18 -0.65
C ALA A 45 -7.05 13.29 -1.71
N LEU A 46 -7.10 12.91 -2.99
CA LEU A 46 -7.13 13.83 -4.13
C LEU A 46 -8.38 14.72 -4.11
N VAL A 47 -9.56 14.11 -3.92
CA VAL A 47 -10.84 14.84 -3.85
C VAL A 47 -10.87 15.82 -2.69
N ARG A 48 -10.31 15.45 -1.52
CA ARG A 48 -10.40 16.25 -0.30
C ARG A 48 -9.43 17.42 -0.23
N ASN A 49 -8.24 17.34 -0.83
CA ASN A 49 -7.22 18.39 -0.65
C ASN A 49 -6.65 18.95 -1.97
N GLY A 50 -7.04 18.42 -3.13
CA GLY A 50 -6.43 18.77 -4.40
C GLY A 50 -4.92 18.44 -4.47
N PRO A 51 -4.23 18.83 -5.55
CA PRO A 51 -2.79 18.60 -5.70
C PRO A 51 -1.97 19.60 -4.86
N VAL A 52 -1.92 19.41 -3.54
CA VAL A 52 -1.09 20.20 -2.61
C VAL A 52 0.23 19.49 -2.25
N GLY A 53 1.30 20.29 -2.04
CA GLY A 53 2.67 19.81 -1.84
C GLY A 53 2.94 18.93 -0.61
N THR A 54 2.06 18.87 0.39
CA THR A 54 2.19 17.89 1.49
C THR A 54 1.69 16.49 1.12
N MET A 55 1.09 16.33 -0.06
CA MET A 55 0.52 15.06 -0.52
C MET A 55 1.58 14.12 -1.12
N TRP A 56 2.79 14.60 -1.46
CA TRP A 56 3.82 13.79 -2.13
C TRP A 56 4.21 12.52 -1.36
N VAL A 57 4.39 12.59 -0.04
CA VAL A 57 4.77 11.41 0.76
C VAL A 57 3.62 10.40 0.84
N GLY A 58 2.37 10.88 0.95
CA GLY A 58 1.19 10.00 0.89
C GLY A 58 0.98 9.36 -0.48
N THR A 59 1.21 10.12 -1.56
CA THR A 59 1.17 9.61 -2.94
C THR A 59 2.27 8.58 -3.17
N ALA A 60 3.51 8.86 -2.72
CA ALA A 60 4.61 7.91 -2.77
C ALA A 60 4.25 6.62 -2.03
N ALA A 61 3.71 6.71 -0.81
CA ALA A 61 3.25 5.55 -0.06
C ALA A 61 2.18 4.75 -0.81
N GLY A 62 1.21 5.43 -1.42
CA GLY A 62 0.17 4.80 -2.23
C GLY A 62 0.73 4.08 -3.46
N LEU A 63 1.65 4.71 -4.20
CA LEU A 63 2.31 4.09 -5.35
C LEU A 63 3.19 2.91 -4.92
N THR A 64 3.93 3.03 -3.82
CA THR A 64 4.70 1.92 -3.25
C THR A 64 3.80 0.74 -2.89
N ALA A 65 2.65 1.00 -2.27
CA ALA A 65 1.66 -0.03 -1.98
C ALA A 65 1.12 -0.69 -3.26
N LEU A 66 0.77 0.10 -4.28
CA LEU A 66 0.26 -0.40 -5.55
C LEU A 66 1.30 -1.25 -6.29
N LEU A 67 2.56 -0.84 -6.30
CA LEU A 67 3.64 -1.62 -6.90
C LEU A 67 3.87 -2.92 -6.11
N GLY A 68 3.89 -2.86 -4.78
CA GLY A 68 4.03 -4.04 -3.93
C GLY A 68 2.90 -5.04 -4.12
N TRP A 69 1.68 -4.66 -3.80
CA TRP A 69 0.51 -5.54 -3.88
C TRP A 69 0.15 -5.90 -5.32
N GLY A 70 0.22 -4.93 -6.25
CA GLY A 70 -0.08 -5.15 -7.65
C GLY A 70 0.88 -6.12 -8.34
N SER A 71 2.15 -6.15 -7.93
CA SER A 71 3.11 -7.12 -8.49
C SER A 71 2.67 -8.58 -8.28
N TRP A 72 2.02 -8.90 -7.16
CA TRP A 72 1.48 -10.24 -6.93
C TRP A 72 0.35 -10.59 -7.89
N LEU A 73 -0.54 -9.63 -8.18
CA LEU A 73 -1.62 -9.82 -9.15
C LEU A 73 -1.07 -10.00 -10.57
N ILE A 74 -0.04 -9.23 -10.93
CA ILE A 74 0.63 -9.35 -12.23
C ILE A 74 1.26 -10.72 -12.37
N LEU A 75 2.05 -11.17 -11.38
CA LEU A 75 2.68 -12.49 -11.42
C LEU A 75 1.65 -13.61 -11.48
N TRP A 76 0.57 -13.51 -10.70
CA TRP A 76 -0.53 -14.47 -10.79
C TRP A 76 -1.20 -14.49 -12.17
N ALA A 77 -1.37 -13.32 -12.81
CA ALA A 77 -1.92 -13.24 -14.15
C ALA A 77 -0.99 -13.86 -15.21
N LEU A 78 0.32 -13.72 -15.04
CA LEU A 78 1.34 -14.26 -15.94
C LEU A 78 1.58 -15.76 -15.76
N ASP A 79 1.51 -16.27 -14.53
CA ASP A 79 1.70 -17.68 -14.18
C ASP A 79 0.68 -18.10 -13.12
N ARG A 80 -0.55 -18.39 -13.58
CA ARG A 80 -1.63 -18.85 -12.68
C ARG A 80 -1.31 -20.16 -11.98
N GLY A 81 -0.44 -20.99 -12.58
CA GLY A 81 -0.03 -22.27 -12.04
C GLY A 81 1.04 -22.18 -10.94
N ARG A 82 1.63 -20.99 -10.73
CA ARG A 82 2.77 -20.76 -9.82
C ARG A 82 3.89 -21.79 -10.06
N THR A 83 4.15 -22.06 -11.34
CA THR A 83 5.08 -23.11 -11.79
C THR A 83 6.54 -22.68 -11.71
N GLY A 84 6.80 -21.37 -11.65
CA GLY A 84 8.14 -20.82 -11.43
C GLY A 84 8.47 -20.58 -9.95
N ALA A 85 9.68 -20.99 -9.52
CA ALA A 85 10.23 -20.72 -8.19
C ALA A 85 10.72 -19.27 -7.99
N ALA A 86 10.15 -18.30 -8.72
CA ALA A 86 10.60 -16.92 -8.70
C ALA A 86 10.13 -16.19 -7.44
N VAL A 87 11.07 -15.62 -6.68
CA VAL A 87 10.77 -14.80 -5.51
C VAL A 87 10.37 -13.39 -5.94
N ASN A 88 9.14 -12.97 -5.62
CA ASN A 88 8.68 -11.61 -5.87
C ASN A 88 9.23 -10.63 -4.82
N VAL A 89 10.48 -10.22 -4.97
CA VAL A 89 11.16 -9.30 -4.05
C VAL A 89 10.39 -7.98 -3.89
N ILE A 90 9.83 -7.45 -4.98
CA ILE A 90 9.03 -6.21 -4.98
C ILE A 90 7.78 -6.39 -4.12
N GLY A 91 7.05 -7.49 -4.33
CA GLY A 91 5.84 -7.79 -3.59
C GLY A 91 6.05 -8.12 -2.13
N VAL A 92 7.26 -8.55 -1.73
CA VAL A 92 7.62 -8.75 -0.32
C VAL A 92 8.05 -7.44 0.33
N LEU A 93 8.91 -6.65 -0.32
CA LEU A 93 9.54 -5.49 0.32
C LEU A 93 8.69 -4.22 0.29
N LEU A 94 7.96 -3.97 -0.80
CA LEU A 94 7.26 -2.70 -0.95
C LEU A 94 6.04 -2.54 -0.01
N PRO A 95 5.23 -3.57 0.31
CA PRO A 95 4.13 -3.40 1.26
C PRO A 95 4.51 -2.87 2.65
N PRO A 96 5.55 -3.39 3.35
CA PRO A 96 5.96 -2.82 4.63
C PRO A 96 6.60 -1.43 4.47
N ILE A 97 7.33 -1.17 3.39
CA ILE A 97 7.85 0.18 3.08
C ILE A 97 6.68 1.17 2.90
N ALA A 98 5.61 0.77 2.23
CA ALA A 98 4.43 1.61 2.07
C ALA A 98 3.78 1.91 3.42
N ALA A 99 3.65 0.92 4.31
CA ALA A 99 3.11 1.11 5.65
C ALA A 99 3.92 2.14 6.46
N VAL A 100 5.25 2.02 6.45
CA VAL A 100 6.16 2.99 7.09
C VAL A 100 6.03 4.36 6.44
N THR A 101 5.95 4.44 5.12
CA THR A 101 5.83 5.72 4.40
C THR A 101 4.51 6.42 4.70
N PHE A 102 3.40 5.67 4.81
CA PHE A 102 2.11 6.20 5.28
C PHE A 102 2.19 6.72 6.72
N LEU A 103 2.88 6.01 7.61
CA LEU A 103 3.12 6.46 8.98
C LEU A 103 3.92 7.76 8.99
N VAL A 104 5.00 7.86 8.22
CA VAL A 104 5.79 9.09 8.08
C VAL A 104 4.92 10.22 7.54
N ALA A 105 4.14 9.99 6.48
CA ALA A 105 3.23 10.99 5.93
C ALA A 105 2.21 11.50 6.96
N ALA A 106 1.77 10.65 7.89
CA ALA A 106 0.84 11.02 8.95
C ALA A 106 1.46 11.90 10.04
N LEU A 107 2.79 11.81 10.23
CA LEU A 107 3.53 12.53 11.26
C LEU A 107 4.11 13.85 10.77
N LEU A 108 4.23 14.04 9.45
CA LEU A 108 4.71 15.30 8.88
C LEU A 108 3.76 16.46 9.19
N PRO A 109 4.29 17.67 9.48
CA PRO A 109 3.48 18.86 9.67
C PRO A 109 2.61 19.13 8.44
N GLN A 110 1.29 19.09 8.62
CA GLN A 110 0.36 19.50 7.57
C GLN A 110 0.33 21.02 7.59
N THR A 111 1.14 21.65 6.73
CA THR A 111 1.14 23.11 6.59
C THR A 111 -0.27 23.57 6.26
N ARG A 112 -0.98 24.15 7.24
CA ARG A 112 -2.17 24.95 6.95
C ARG A 112 -1.65 26.14 6.17
N ARG A 113 -2.00 26.25 4.89
CA ARG A 113 -2.00 27.58 4.27
C ARG A 113 -3.15 28.33 4.97
N ALA A 114 -2.77 29.29 5.79
CA ALA A 114 -3.69 30.30 6.35
C ALA A 114 -4.29 31.12 5.19
#